data_AF-A0A6C0B0U1-F1
#
_entry.id   AF-A0A6C0B0U1-F1
#
_cell.length_a   1.000
_cell.length_b   1.000
_cell.length_c   1.000
_cell.angle_alpha   90.00
_cell.angle_beta   90.00
_cell.angle_gamma   90.00
#
_symmetry.space_group_name_H-M   'P 1'
#
loop_
_entity.id
_entity.type
_entity.pdbx_description
1 polymer ?
#
loop_
_entity_poly.entity_id
_entity_poly.type
_entity_poly.pdbx_seq_one_letter_code
_entity_poly.pdbx_strand_id
1 'polypeptide(L)'
;MLNGVEEVNSILKKYNIIPNYSGQLLCDATGIGDILIRILCIKNGLNATPFNINLTNFTRPYYSTNPLNQLEFRINLINDLLKDNDMPNNTVNYVYSENSSINQNFPYEYISKFKLEFNCNNLENINEEYIIFHTKCRFTANLNYNILKHNIREFCSNFKTKYKIIIMGEQIFPTTEEVLWHGITTIYDELLELKNNNDVLDVSIKNIYNNLDYDNYKNDVNLIKNAKTNILVGCGGQFCTCLLFGKGLINYKTTELIDMCPLNLEEMEKDNCYVMLDIFKFFEKIKEEYSFQKE
;
A
#
# COMPACT_ATOMS: atom_id res chain seq x y z
N MET A 1 3.08 6.31 -34.39
CA MET A 1 3.04 7.72 -33.95
C MET A 1 2.30 7.77 -32.63
N LEU A 2 2.84 8.51 -31.67
CA LEU A 2 2.63 8.38 -30.23
C LEU A 2 1.32 9.05 -29.75
N ASN A 3 0.15 8.48 -30.06
CA ASN A 3 -1.13 9.08 -29.61
C ASN A 3 -1.18 9.31 -28.09
N GLY A 4 -0.55 8.45 -27.28
CA GLY A 4 -0.52 8.62 -25.82
C GLY A 4 0.48 9.65 -25.30
N VAL A 5 1.45 10.12 -26.09
CA VAL A 5 2.42 11.14 -25.61
C VAL A 5 1.77 12.51 -25.48
N GLU A 6 0.92 12.89 -26.43
CA GLU A 6 0.19 14.15 -26.37
C GLU A 6 -0.74 14.20 -25.16
N GLU A 7 -1.43 13.09 -24.86
CA GLU A 7 -2.30 12.96 -23.69
C GLU A 7 -1.52 13.04 -22.37
N VAL A 8 -0.40 12.33 -22.26
CA VAL A 8 0.49 12.41 -21.09
C VAL A 8 1.00 13.85 -20.92
N ASN A 9 1.48 14.50 -21.98
CA ASN A 9 1.95 15.88 -21.92
C ASN A 9 0.85 16.88 -21.51
N SER A 10 -0.40 16.63 -21.92
CA SER A 10 -1.56 17.41 -21.49
C SER A 10 -1.76 17.34 -19.97
N ILE A 11 -1.64 16.14 -19.38
CA ILE A 11 -1.67 15.95 -17.93
C ILE A 11 -0.51 16.67 -17.27
N LEU A 12 0.72 16.49 -17.75
CA LEU A 12 1.90 17.14 -17.16
C LEU A 12 1.76 18.68 -17.14
N LYS A 13 1.22 19.25 -18.23
CA LYS A 13 0.95 20.69 -18.33
C LYS A 13 -0.04 21.19 -17.27
N LYS A 14 -1.08 20.41 -16.93
CA LYS A 14 -2.03 20.73 -15.85
C LYS A 14 -1.32 20.93 -14.51
N TYR A 15 -0.24 20.20 -14.27
CA TYR A 15 0.55 20.24 -13.04
C TYR A 15 1.84 21.06 -13.15
N ASN A 16 2.03 21.81 -14.24
CA ASN A 16 3.26 22.58 -14.52
C ASN A 16 4.54 21.74 -14.50
N ILE A 17 4.45 20.46 -14.88
CA ILE A 17 5.58 19.55 -14.96
C ILE A 17 6.20 19.64 -16.36
N ILE A 18 7.52 19.82 -16.42
CA ILE A 18 8.29 19.78 -17.67
C ILE A 18 8.98 18.43 -17.76
N PRO A 19 8.62 17.57 -18.74
CA PRO A 19 9.28 16.27 -18.90
C PRO A 19 10.70 16.44 -19.44
N ASN A 20 11.59 15.55 -18.99
CA ASN A 20 12.91 15.37 -19.58
C ASN A 20 12.90 14.22 -20.59
N TYR A 21 13.85 14.23 -21.52
CA TYR A 21 14.05 13.15 -22.49
C TYR A 21 15.44 12.54 -22.27
N SER A 22 15.49 11.24 -22.04
CA SER A 22 16.75 10.51 -21.88
C SER A 22 16.59 9.07 -22.31
N GLY A 23 17.20 8.69 -23.43
CA GLY A 23 16.99 7.37 -24.05
C GLY A 23 17.39 6.18 -23.16
N GLN A 24 18.34 6.34 -22.23
CA GLN A 24 18.88 5.21 -21.46
C GLN A 24 18.70 5.32 -19.94
N LEU A 25 18.04 6.37 -19.44
CA LEU A 25 17.90 6.56 -18.00
C LEU A 25 17.10 5.41 -17.38
N LEU A 26 17.72 4.72 -16.43
CA LEU A 26 17.03 3.75 -15.58
C LEU A 26 16.03 4.50 -14.69
N CYS A 27 14.76 4.13 -14.79
CA CYS A 27 13.68 4.73 -14.02
C CYS A 27 13.22 3.80 -12.89
N ASP A 28 12.63 4.39 -11.87
CA ASP A 28 12.21 3.69 -10.66
C ASP A 28 10.81 3.06 -10.83
N ALA A 29 10.51 2.04 -10.02
CA ALA A 29 9.17 1.49 -9.90
C ALA A 29 8.19 2.55 -9.36
N THR A 30 6.93 2.49 -9.80
CA THR A 30 5.93 3.52 -9.49
C THR A 30 4.64 2.96 -8.91
N GLY A 31 4.64 1.75 -8.35
CA GLY A 31 3.52 1.32 -7.51
C GLY A 31 3.37 2.27 -6.32
N ILE A 32 2.18 2.32 -5.70
CA ILE A 32 1.94 3.19 -4.53
C ILE A 32 2.99 2.94 -3.44
N GLY A 33 3.30 1.66 -3.16
CA GLY A 33 4.35 1.30 -2.20
C GLY A 33 5.74 1.79 -2.61
N ASP A 34 6.10 1.66 -3.88
CA ASP A 34 7.40 2.09 -4.40
C ASP A 34 7.58 3.60 -4.27
N ILE A 35 6.54 4.38 -4.62
CA ILE A 35 6.52 5.84 -4.48
C ILE A 35 6.77 6.22 -3.01
N LEU A 36 6.00 5.62 -2.11
CA LEU A 36 6.09 5.92 -0.68
C LEU A 36 7.47 5.61 -0.09
N ILE A 37 8.00 4.41 -0.37
CA ILE A 37 9.32 4.01 0.11
C ILE A 37 10.42 4.87 -0.53
N ARG A 38 10.32 5.18 -1.82
CA ARG A 38 11.31 6.02 -2.50
C ARG A 38 11.37 7.41 -1.90
N ILE A 39 10.22 8.04 -1.67
CA ILE A 39 10.11 9.35 -1.02
C ILE A 39 10.70 9.30 0.40
N LEU A 40 10.36 8.26 1.19
CA LEU A 40 10.93 8.08 2.53
C LEU A 40 12.46 7.97 2.50
N CYS A 41 13.01 7.17 1.59
CA CYS A 41 14.45 6.99 1.48
C CYS A 41 15.16 8.30 1.10
N ILE A 42 14.59 9.12 0.23
CA ILE A 42 15.17 10.43 -0.11
C ILE A 42 15.07 11.38 1.10
N LYS A 43 13.89 11.43 1.76
CA LYS A 43 13.69 12.25 2.98
C LYS A 43 14.71 11.92 4.08
N ASN A 44 15.04 10.65 4.24
CA ASN A 44 16.00 10.17 5.24
C ASN A 44 17.47 10.22 4.76
N GLY A 45 17.74 10.77 3.57
CA GLY A 45 19.11 10.87 3.02
C GLY A 45 19.73 9.53 2.63
N LEU A 46 18.95 8.46 2.51
CA LEU A 46 19.39 7.12 2.11
C LEU A 46 19.57 6.98 0.60
N ASN A 47 18.97 7.89 -0.18
CA ASN A 47 19.09 7.94 -1.63
C ASN A 47 19.50 9.35 -2.09
N ALA A 48 20.65 9.44 -2.76
CA ALA A 48 21.17 10.71 -3.27
C ALA A 48 20.60 11.09 -4.66
N THR A 49 19.89 10.19 -5.32
CA THR A 49 19.33 10.43 -6.66
C THR A 49 17.86 10.82 -6.59
N PRO A 50 17.39 11.69 -7.49
CA PRO A 50 15.96 11.95 -7.64
C PRO A 50 15.18 10.67 -7.97
N PHE A 51 13.89 10.67 -7.67
CA PHE A 51 12.95 9.64 -8.10
C PHE A 51 12.60 9.85 -9.59
N ASN A 52 13.04 8.94 -10.46
CA ASN A 52 12.85 9.07 -11.90
C ASN A 52 11.64 8.24 -12.37
N ILE A 53 10.62 8.90 -12.88
CA ILE A 53 9.37 8.28 -13.35
C ILE A 53 9.40 8.17 -14.87
N ASN A 54 9.30 6.94 -15.39
CA ASN A 54 9.24 6.72 -16.84
C ASN A 54 7.84 7.02 -17.39
N LEU A 55 7.70 8.13 -18.09
CA LEU A 55 6.46 8.58 -18.73
C LEU A 55 6.00 7.65 -19.85
N THR A 56 6.92 6.92 -20.50
CA THR A 56 6.61 5.93 -21.55
C THR A 56 5.68 4.82 -21.03
N ASN A 57 5.71 4.53 -19.72
CA ASN A 57 4.82 3.53 -19.12
C ASN A 57 3.34 3.96 -19.09
N PHE A 58 3.06 5.25 -19.28
CA PHE A 58 1.71 5.82 -19.23
C PHE A 58 1.16 6.20 -20.61
N THR A 59 1.92 5.96 -21.70
CA THR A 59 1.47 6.28 -23.06
C THR A 59 0.63 5.16 -23.70
N ARG A 60 0.43 4.05 -23.01
CA ARG A 60 -0.36 2.91 -23.48
C ARG A 60 -1.00 2.16 -22.30
N PRO A 61 -2.19 1.56 -22.49
CA PRO A 61 -2.78 0.72 -21.48
C PRO A 61 -1.85 -0.43 -21.11
N TYR A 62 -1.74 -0.71 -19.82
CA TYR A 62 -1.06 -1.86 -19.27
C TYR A 62 -2.09 -2.66 -18.46
N TYR A 63 -2.21 -3.95 -18.69
CA TYR A 63 -3.16 -4.83 -17.99
C TYR A 63 -4.62 -4.35 -18.00
N SER A 64 -5.08 -3.78 -19.12
CA SER A 64 -6.43 -3.22 -19.29
C SER A 64 -6.78 -2.08 -18.33
N THR A 65 -5.78 -1.44 -17.74
CA THR A 65 -5.97 -0.27 -16.86
C THR A 65 -5.90 1.03 -17.65
N ASN A 66 -6.47 2.12 -17.10
CA ASN A 66 -6.38 3.46 -17.67
C ASN A 66 -5.04 4.11 -17.28
N PRO A 67 -4.06 4.23 -18.21
CA PRO A 67 -2.72 4.71 -17.89
C PRO A 67 -2.70 6.20 -17.54
N LEU A 68 -3.65 6.99 -18.06
CA LEU A 68 -3.74 8.43 -17.81
C LEU A 68 -4.25 8.72 -16.39
N ASN A 69 -5.32 8.02 -15.96
CA ASN A 69 -5.79 8.07 -14.58
C ASN A 69 -4.69 7.61 -13.60
N GLN A 70 -3.96 6.56 -13.96
CA GLN A 70 -2.83 6.07 -13.19
C GLN A 70 -1.70 7.11 -13.03
N LEU A 71 -1.38 7.85 -14.10
CA LEU A 71 -0.39 8.92 -14.04
C LEU A 71 -0.88 10.07 -13.15
N GLU A 72 -2.12 10.52 -13.35
CA GLU A 72 -2.70 11.62 -12.60
C GLU A 72 -2.78 11.32 -11.10
N PHE A 73 -3.23 10.11 -10.73
CA PHE A 73 -3.21 9.65 -9.34
C PHE A 73 -1.82 9.76 -8.71
N ARG A 74 -0.78 9.30 -9.42
CA ARG A 74 0.60 9.31 -8.93
C ARG A 74 1.15 10.72 -8.79
N ILE A 75 0.85 11.60 -9.74
CA ILE A 75 1.25 13.02 -9.65
C ILE A 75 0.63 13.65 -8.40
N ASN A 76 -0.66 13.43 -8.16
CA ASN A 76 -1.32 13.96 -6.96
C ASN A 76 -0.71 13.40 -5.67
N LEU A 77 -0.50 12.08 -5.60
CA LEU A 77 0.16 11.43 -4.47
C LEU A 77 1.53 12.04 -4.20
N ILE A 78 2.36 12.15 -5.23
CA ILE A 78 3.72 12.70 -5.13
C ILE A 78 3.69 14.16 -4.68
N ASN A 79 2.84 14.99 -5.27
CA ASN A 79 2.77 16.41 -4.93
C ASN A 79 2.39 16.62 -3.47
N ASP A 80 1.38 15.89 -2.96
CA ASP A 80 0.98 15.98 -1.55
C ASP A 80 2.11 15.45 -0.64
N LEU A 81 2.76 14.33 -0.98
CA LEU A 81 3.89 13.81 -0.21
C LEU A 81 5.07 14.80 -0.13
N LEU A 82 5.45 15.41 -1.26
CA LEU A 82 6.54 16.38 -1.28
C LEU A 82 6.19 17.61 -0.45
N LYS A 83 4.98 18.14 -0.63
CA LYS A 83 4.48 19.29 0.11
C LYS A 83 4.42 19.04 1.61
N ASP A 84 3.82 17.93 2.02
CA ASP A 84 3.56 17.64 3.44
C ASP A 84 4.84 17.26 4.20
N ASN A 85 5.91 16.89 3.50
CA ASN A 85 7.21 16.54 4.07
C ASN A 85 8.31 17.60 3.80
N ASP A 86 7.92 18.82 3.39
CA ASP A 86 8.83 19.94 3.09
C ASP A 86 9.96 19.59 2.10
N MET A 87 9.65 18.73 1.13
CA MET A 87 10.61 18.27 0.12
C MET A 87 10.54 19.15 -1.15
N PRO A 88 11.69 19.43 -1.79
CA PRO A 88 11.71 20.27 -2.98
C PRO A 88 11.15 19.51 -4.20
N ASN A 89 10.51 20.22 -5.12
CA ASN A 89 9.90 19.61 -6.33
C ASN A 89 10.91 18.88 -7.23
N ASN A 90 12.18 19.26 -7.20
CA ASN A 90 13.25 18.58 -7.95
C ASN A 90 13.65 17.22 -7.36
N THR A 91 12.99 16.77 -6.28
CA THR A 91 13.08 15.41 -5.76
C THR A 91 12.61 14.37 -6.77
N VAL A 92 11.70 14.76 -7.69
CA VAL A 92 11.10 13.84 -8.66
C VAL A 92 11.32 14.37 -10.08
N ASN A 93 11.75 13.47 -10.97
CA ASN A 93 11.91 13.74 -12.38
C ASN A 93 10.92 12.91 -13.19
N TYR A 94 10.24 13.55 -14.12
CA TYR A 94 9.37 12.88 -15.09
C TYR A 94 10.12 12.78 -16.41
N VAL A 95 10.38 11.57 -16.90
CA VAL A 95 11.31 11.32 -18.00
C VAL A 95 10.69 10.40 -19.04
N TYR A 96 10.81 10.74 -20.32
CA TYR A 96 10.64 9.78 -21.40
C TYR A 96 11.94 9.00 -21.60
N SER A 97 11.92 7.72 -21.24
CA SER A 97 13.06 6.80 -21.40
C SER A 97 12.66 5.58 -22.21
N GLU A 98 13.58 5.11 -23.06
CA GLU A 98 13.47 3.85 -23.82
C GLU A 98 13.97 2.65 -23.01
N ASN A 99 14.62 2.88 -21.87
CA ASN A 99 15.04 1.82 -20.96
C ASN A 99 13.81 1.21 -20.27
N SER A 100 13.54 -0.06 -20.59
CA SER A 100 12.45 -0.85 -20.01
C SER A 100 12.79 -1.48 -18.66
N SER A 101 14.05 -1.41 -18.23
CA SER A 101 14.47 -1.89 -16.91
C SER A 101 13.94 -0.97 -15.82
N ILE A 102 13.62 -1.55 -14.67
CA ILE A 102 13.05 -0.82 -13.53
C ILE A 102 14.03 -0.92 -12.36
N ASN A 103 14.35 0.22 -11.75
CA ASN A 103 15.04 0.24 -10.48
C ASN A 103 14.08 -0.09 -9.33
N GLN A 104 14.37 -1.19 -8.62
CA GLN A 104 13.63 -1.64 -7.44
C GLN A 104 14.55 -1.77 -6.21
N ASN A 105 15.80 -1.30 -6.33
CA ASN A 105 16.78 -1.42 -5.25
C ASN A 105 16.53 -0.30 -4.23
N PHE A 106 15.79 -0.65 -3.17
CA PHE A 106 15.58 0.23 -2.03
C PHE A 106 16.40 -0.27 -0.82
N PRO A 107 17.07 0.65 -0.09
CA PRO A 107 17.86 0.33 1.10
C PRO A 107 16.96 0.06 2.33
N TYR A 108 16.07 -0.92 2.25
CA TYR A 108 15.05 -1.20 3.28
C TYR A 108 15.63 -1.42 4.67
N GLU A 109 16.77 -2.10 4.76
CA GLU A 109 17.44 -2.48 5.98
C GLU A 109 18.05 -1.29 6.73
N TYR A 110 18.26 -0.17 6.02
CA TYR A 110 18.84 1.06 6.56
C TYR A 110 17.77 2.07 7.01
N ILE A 111 16.48 1.78 6.80
CA ILE A 111 15.40 2.64 7.26
C ILE A 111 15.20 2.44 8.76
N SER A 112 15.51 3.47 9.54
CA SER A 112 15.30 3.49 11.00
C SER A 112 14.01 4.19 11.43
N LYS A 113 13.34 4.91 10.53
CA LYS A 113 12.07 5.60 10.81
C LYS A 113 11.12 5.46 9.64
N PHE A 114 10.01 4.78 9.87
CA PHE A 114 8.98 4.54 8.86
C PHE A 114 7.85 5.58 8.99
N LYS A 115 8.16 6.87 8.82
CA LYS A 115 7.16 7.95 8.94
C LYS A 115 7.24 8.98 7.82
N LEU A 116 6.12 9.14 7.13
CA LEU A 116 5.84 10.24 6.22
C LEU A 116 4.63 11.02 6.73
N GLU A 117 4.66 12.32 6.53
CA GLU A 117 3.47 13.15 6.72
C GLU A 117 2.58 13.06 5.48
N PHE A 118 1.28 13.01 5.70
CA PHE A 118 0.28 13.02 4.64
C PHE A 118 -1.01 13.64 5.19
N ASN A 119 -1.38 14.78 4.61
CA ASN A 119 -2.53 15.58 5.00
C ASN A 119 -3.79 15.05 4.30
N CYS A 120 -4.56 14.26 5.03
CA CYS A 120 -5.89 13.85 4.60
C CYS A 120 -6.94 14.94 4.87
N ASN A 121 -8.02 14.92 4.10
CA ASN A 121 -9.16 15.79 4.39
C ASN A 121 -9.79 15.39 5.73
N ASN A 122 -10.29 16.37 6.50
CA ASN A 122 -11.08 16.12 7.71
C ASN A 122 -12.40 15.46 7.31
N LEU A 123 -12.42 14.13 7.28
CA LEU A 123 -13.63 13.35 7.05
C LEU A 123 -14.39 13.15 8.36
N GLU A 124 -15.63 12.69 8.26
CA GLU A 124 -16.42 12.29 9.42
C GLU A 124 -15.61 11.38 10.33
N ASN A 125 -15.32 11.89 11.53
CA ASN A 125 -14.55 11.14 12.50
C ASN A 125 -15.40 9.99 13.04
N ILE A 126 -14.89 8.76 12.90
CA ILE A 126 -15.36 7.65 13.70
C ILE A 126 -14.91 7.94 15.13
N ASN A 127 -15.86 8.28 16.00
CA ASN A 127 -15.57 8.74 17.36
C ASN A 127 -15.13 7.59 18.30
N GLU A 128 -15.41 6.35 17.93
CA GLU A 128 -15.06 5.15 18.70
C GLU A 128 -13.65 4.66 18.34
N GLU A 129 -12.95 4.02 19.29
CA GLU A 129 -11.69 3.34 18.95
C GLU A 129 -11.96 2.14 18.03
N TYR A 130 -11.17 2.02 16.96
CA TYR A 130 -11.32 0.95 15.98
C TYR A 130 -9.99 0.34 15.54
N ILE A 131 -10.06 -0.91 15.07
CA ILE A 131 -8.99 -1.63 14.37
C ILE A 131 -9.41 -1.90 12.93
N ILE A 132 -8.46 -1.97 12.01
CA ILE A 132 -8.74 -2.25 10.59
C ILE A 132 -8.23 -3.63 10.21
N PHE A 133 -9.09 -4.46 9.64
CA PHE A 133 -8.69 -5.66 8.90
C PHE A 133 -8.68 -5.35 7.40
N HIS A 134 -7.54 -5.61 6.78
CA HIS A 134 -7.28 -5.33 5.38
C HIS A 134 -7.56 -6.57 4.51
N THR A 135 -8.28 -6.42 3.41
CA THR A 135 -8.75 -7.57 2.62
C THR A 135 -7.70 -8.14 1.65
N LYS A 136 -6.78 -7.31 1.15
CA LYS A 136 -5.81 -7.73 0.14
C LYS A 136 -4.79 -8.70 0.73
N CYS A 137 -4.51 -9.74 -0.05
CA CYS A 137 -3.43 -10.69 0.20
C CYS A 137 -2.51 -10.75 -1.01
N ARG A 138 -1.20 -10.60 -0.76
CA ARG A 138 -0.17 -10.78 -1.76
C ARG A 138 1.00 -11.52 -1.13
N PHE A 139 1.22 -12.73 -1.61
CA PHE A 139 2.39 -13.53 -1.34
C PHE A 139 3.06 -13.94 -2.64
N THR A 140 3.69 -15.10 -2.68
CA THR A 140 4.18 -15.71 -3.90
C THR A 140 3.15 -16.68 -4.47
N ALA A 141 3.21 -16.94 -5.78
CA ALA A 141 2.23 -17.75 -6.49
C ALA A 141 2.10 -19.19 -5.94
N ASN A 142 3.10 -19.65 -5.18
CA ASN A 142 3.16 -21.01 -4.64
C ASN A 142 2.50 -21.16 -3.26
N LEU A 143 1.98 -20.08 -2.66
CA LEU A 143 1.32 -20.17 -1.36
C LEU A 143 0.00 -20.96 -1.46
N ASN A 144 -0.24 -21.85 -0.48
CA ASN A 144 -1.52 -22.53 -0.36
C ASN A 144 -2.60 -21.60 0.24
N TYR A 145 -3.23 -20.81 -0.63
CA TYR A 145 -4.28 -19.87 -0.26
C TYR A 145 -5.51 -20.54 0.37
N ASN A 146 -5.79 -21.82 0.07
CA ASN A 146 -6.92 -22.52 0.67
C ASN A 146 -6.70 -22.74 2.17
N ILE A 147 -5.50 -23.17 2.57
CA ILE A 147 -5.13 -23.32 3.98
C ILE A 147 -5.12 -21.96 4.69
N LEU A 148 -4.53 -20.94 4.06
CA LEU A 148 -4.52 -19.57 4.59
C LEU A 148 -5.95 -19.08 4.88
N LYS A 149 -6.84 -19.17 3.89
CA LYS A 149 -8.25 -18.74 4.02
C LYS A 149 -9.00 -19.53 5.07
N HIS A 150 -8.79 -20.85 5.14
CA HIS A 150 -9.39 -21.68 6.18
C HIS A 150 -9.00 -21.20 7.59
N ASN A 151 -7.70 -21.02 7.83
CA ASN A 151 -7.19 -20.57 9.13
C ASN A 151 -7.70 -19.16 9.50
N ILE A 152 -7.75 -18.24 8.53
CA ILE A 152 -8.30 -16.89 8.76
C ILE A 152 -9.78 -16.95 9.08
N ARG A 153 -10.55 -17.79 8.36
CA ARG A 153 -11.98 -17.97 8.63
C ARG A 153 -12.22 -18.48 10.05
N GLU A 154 -11.50 -19.53 10.45
CA GLU A 154 -11.60 -20.08 11.81
C GLU A 154 -11.25 -19.04 12.88
N PHE A 155 -10.21 -18.23 12.66
CA PHE A 155 -9.89 -17.12 13.55
C PHE A 155 -11.03 -16.10 13.62
N CYS A 156 -11.53 -15.64 12.47
CA CYS A 156 -12.54 -14.58 12.38
C CYS A 156 -13.88 -15.00 13.01
N SER A 157 -14.32 -16.25 12.82
CA SER A 157 -15.57 -16.76 13.41
C SER A 157 -15.52 -16.86 14.94
N ASN A 158 -14.35 -16.78 15.57
CA ASN A 158 -14.17 -16.89 17.02
C ASN A 158 -13.61 -15.62 17.68
N PHE A 159 -13.08 -14.69 16.89
CA PHE A 159 -12.47 -13.46 17.42
C PHE A 159 -13.54 -12.50 17.92
N LYS A 160 -13.35 -12.01 19.15
CA LYS A 160 -14.20 -11.01 19.78
C LYS A 160 -13.37 -9.88 20.37
N THR A 161 -13.80 -8.64 20.16
CA THR A 161 -13.14 -7.45 20.67
C THR A 161 -14.15 -6.41 21.18
N LYS A 162 -13.66 -5.45 21.98
CA LYS A 162 -14.42 -4.23 22.35
C LYS A 162 -14.31 -3.11 21.31
N TYR A 163 -13.31 -3.17 20.43
CA TYR A 163 -13.09 -2.14 19.43
C TYR A 163 -14.05 -2.35 18.26
N LYS A 164 -14.47 -1.25 17.62
CA LYS A 164 -15.13 -1.36 16.32
C LYS A 164 -14.14 -1.96 15.32
N ILE A 165 -14.61 -2.87 14.48
CA ILE A 165 -13.81 -3.44 13.40
C ILE A 165 -14.16 -2.72 12.11
N ILE A 166 -13.16 -2.28 11.36
CA ILE A 166 -13.33 -1.83 9.97
C ILE A 166 -12.76 -2.90 9.03
N ILE A 167 -13.55 -3.34 8.05
CA ILE A 167 -13.05 -4.14 6.93
C ILE A 167 -12.77 -3.20 5.76
N MET A 168 -11.54 -3.20 5.25
CA MET A 168 -11.07 -2.25 4.23
C MET A 168 -10.27 -2.93 3.12
N GLY A 169 -10.49 -2.51 1.88
CA GLY A 169 -9.76 -2.98 0.69
C GLY A 169 -10.69 -3.54 -0.38
N GLU A 170 -10.13 -4.31 -1.31
CA GLU A 170 -10.86 -4.87 -2.44
C GLU A 170 -11.59 -6.18 -2.09
N GLN A 171 -12.84 -6.29 -2.54
CA GLN A 171 -13.65 -7.50 -2.45
C GLN A 171 -13.25 -8.55 -3.50
N ILE A 172 -12.78 -8.11 -4.68
CA ILE A 172 -12.34 -8.98 -5.76
C ILE A 172 -11.12 -8.38 -6.48
N PHE A 173 -10.29 -9.25 -7.05
CA PHE A 173 -9.20 -8.88 -7.95
C PHE A 173 -9.49 -9.36 -9.38
N PRO A 174 -9.29 -8.52 -10.41
CA PRO A 174 -9.46 -8.94 -11.79
C PRO A 174 -8.35 -9.88 -12.23
N THR A 175 -8.62 -10.74 -13.21
CA THR A 175 -7.60 -11.58 -13.85
C THR A 175 -6.71 -10.72 -14.74
N THR A 176 -5.63 -10.19 -14.18
CA THR A 176 -4.57 -9.47 -14.90
C THR A 176 -3.26 -10.22 -14.77
N GLU A 177 -2.31 -9.96 -15.66
CA GLU A 177 -0.98 -10.58 -15.59
C GLU A 177 -0.25 -10.17 -14.30
N GLU A 178 -0.39 -8.93 -13.80
CA GLU A 178 0.11 -8.54 -12.47
C GLU A 178 -0.46 -9.41 -11.36
N VAL A 179 -1.80 -9.55 -11.34
CA VAL A 179 -2.51 -10.31 -10.31
C VAL A 179 -2.10 -11.77 -10.34
N LEU A 180 -1.97 -12.37 -11.52
CA LEU A 180 -1.53 -13.75 -11.68
C LEU A 180 -0.06 -13.94 -11.29
N TRP A 181 0.83 -13.07 -11.76
CA TRP A 181 2.26 -13.18 -11.52
C TRP A 181 2.62 -12.99 -10.04
N HIS A 182 1.96 -12.03 -9.38
CA HIS A 182 2.15 -11.77 -7.95
C HIS A 182 1.21 -12.55 -7.05
N GLY A 183 0.39 -13.46 -7.60
CA GLY A 183 -0.57 -14.26 -6.84
C GLY A 183 -1.47 -13.41 -5.94
N ILE A 184 -1.92 -12.24 -6.40
CA ILE A 184 -2.73 -11.31 -5.60
C ILE A 184 -4.14 -11.88 -5.45
N THR A 185 -4.66 -11.87 -4.23
CA THR A 185 -6.03 -12.29 -3.93
C THR A 185 -6.60 -11.49 -2.76
N THR A 186 -7.78 -11.87 -2.29
CA THR A 186 -8.48 -11.24 -1.18
C THR A 186 -8.94 -12.28 -0.16
N ILE A 187 -8.98 -11.88 1.11
CA ILE A 187 -9.57 -12.61 2.23
C ILE A 187 -10.90 -11.99 2.69
N TYR A 188 -11.51 -11.14 1.86
CA TYR A 188 -12.75 -10.43 2.19
C TYR A 188 -13.85 -11.34 2.74
N ASP A 189 -14.16 -12.44 2.05
CA ASP A 189 -15.20 -13.38 2.47
C ASP A 189 -14.89 -14.01 3.84
N GLU A 190 -13.62 -14.29 4.11
CA GLU A 190 -13.17 -14.81 5.41
C GLU A 190 -13.33 -13.76 6.52
N LEU A 191 -13.06 -12.48 6.23
CA LEU A 191 -13.20 -11.38 7.20
C LEU A 191 -14.66 -11.06 7.54
N LEU A 192 -15.61 -11.37 6.65
CA LEU A 192 -17.04 -11.16 6.92
C LEU A 192 -17.54 -11.94 8.13
N GLU A 193 -16.89 -13.04 8.49
CA GLU A 193 -17.19 -13.82 9.70
C GLU A 193 -17.05 -13.01 11.01
N LEU A 194 -16.25 -11.94 11.00
CA LEU A 194 -16.11 -11.04 12.16
C LEU A 194 -17.45 -10.39 12.55
N LYS A 195 -18.39 -10.24 11.61
CA LYS A 195 -19.74 -9.67 11.84
C LYS A 195 -20.57 -10.50 12.80
N ASN A 196 -20.24 -11.78 12.99
CA ASN A 196 -20.98 -12.67 13.86
C ASN A 196 -20.81 -12.33 15.35
N ASN A 197 -19.70 -11.70 15.72
CA ASN A 197 -19.32 -11.50 17.13
C ASN A 197 -18.97 -10.05 17.51
N ASN A 198 -18.87 -9.14 16.52
CA ASN A 198 -18.31 -7.79 16.70
C ASN A 198 -19.17 -6.73 16.00
N ASP A 199 -19.01 -5.48 16.43
CA ASP A 199 -19.48 -4.32 15.65
C ASP A 199 -18.52 -4.08 14.49
N VAL A 200 -19.00 -4.28 13.26
CA VAL A 200 -18.20 -4.22 12.04
C VAL A 200 -18.76 -3.16 11.09
N LEU A 201 -17.91 -2.21 10.70
CA LEU A 201 -18.13 -1.33 9.57
C LEU A 201 -17.38 -1.86 8.34
N ASP A 202 -18.11 -2.11 7.26
CA ASP A 202 -17.54 -2.60 6.01
C ASP A 202 -17.40 -1.44 5.02
N VAL A 203 -16.15 -1.00 4.81
CA VAL A 203 -15.81 0.07 3.85
C VAL A 203 -15.10 -0.49 2.62
N SER A 204 -15.19 -1.80 2.40
CA SER A 204 -14.56 -2.45 1.25
C SER A 204 -15.16 -1.96 -0.08
N ILE A 205 -14.32 -1.91 -1.10
CA ILE A 205 -14.71 -1.56 -2.47
C ILE A 205 -14.68 -2.79 -3.36
N LYS A 206 -15.46 -2.78 -4.45
CA LYS A 206 -15.52 -3.94 -5.34
C LYS A 206 -14.15 -4.26 -5.96
N ASN A 207 -13.50 -3.28 -6.59
CA ASN A 207 -12.16 -3.39 -7.16
C ASN A 207 -11.55 -1.98 -7.39
N ILE A 208 -10.23 -1.88 -7.49
CA ILE A 208 -9.52 -0.60 -7.70
C ILE A 208 -8.87 -0.47 -9.10
N TYR A 209 -8.68 -1.58 -9.83
CA TYR A 209 -7.77 -1.66 -10.99
C TYR A 209 -8.14 -0.78 -12.20
N ASN A 210 -9.41 -0.40 -12.37
CA ASN A 210 -9.85 0.29 -13.59
C ASN A 210 -9.95 1.81 -13.44
N ASN A 211 -10.01 2.33 -12.22
CA ASN A 211 -10.13 3.76 -11.95
C ASN A 211 -9.62 4.05 -10.53
N LEU A 212 -8.36 4.47 -10.43
CA LEU A 212 -7.80 4.91 -9.16
C LEU A 212 -8.48 6.22 -8.75
N ASP A 213 -9.06 6.23 -7.55
CA ASP A 213 -9.68 7.39 -6.95
C ASP A 213 -8.76 7.95 -5.87
N TYR A 214 -8.19 9.13 -6.15
CA TYR A 214 -7.23 9.77 -5.25
C TYR A 214 -7.89 10.29 -3.98
N ASP A 215 -9.11 10.83 -4.06
CA ASP A 215 -9.83 11.31 -2.89
C ASP A 215 -10.22 10.13 -1.99
N ASN A 216 -10.68 9.02 -2.58
CA ASN A 216 -10.92 7.80 -1.82
C ASN A 216 -9.64 7.26 -1.17
N TYR A 217 -8.50 7.30 -1.86
CA TYR A 217 -7.21 6.93 -1.26
C TYR A 217 -6.86 7.81 -0.05
N LYS A 218 -7.08 9.14 -0.13
CA LYS A 218 -6.88 10.03 1.04
C LYS A 218 -7.82 9.67 2.19
N ASN A 219 -9.05 9.24 1.88
CA ASN A 219 -10.01 8.78 2.89
C ASN A 219 -9.53 7.49 3.57
N ASP A 220 -9.06 6.52 2.79
CA ASP A 220 -8.48 5.28 3.31
C ASP A 220 -7.28 5.57 4.21
N VAL A 221 -6.37 6.46 3.79
CA VAL A 221 -5.21 6.87 4.61
C VAL A 221 -5.66 7.56 5.90
N ASN A 222 -6.72 8.37 5.88
CA ASN A 222 -7.25 9.00 7.09
C ASN A 222 -7.73 7.96 8.11
N LEU A 223 -8.43 6.93 7.63
CA LEU A 223 -8.88 5.82 8.47
C LEU A 223 -7.68 5.03 9.01
N ILE A 224 -6.71 4.69 8.17
CA ILE A 224 -5.47 3.98 8.54
C ILE A 224 -4.68 4.74 9.62
N LYS A 225 -4.54 6.06 9.47
CA LYS A 225 -3.82 6.95 10.39
C LYS A 225 -4.50 7.03 11.75
N ASN A 226 -5.83 7.00 11.78
CA ASN A 226 -6.59 7.13 13.02
C ASN A 226 -6.85 5.82 13.75
N ALA A 227 -6.78 4.68 13.04
CA ALA A 227 -6.93 3.34 13.59
C ALA A 227 -5.97 3.06 14.74
N LYS A 228 -6.42 2.28 15.72
CA LYS A 228 -5.56 1.78 16.80
C LYS A 228 -4.46 0.88 16.26
N THR A 229 -4.82 -0.02 15.34
CA THR A 229 -3.91 -0.89 14.59
C THR A 229 -4.50 -1.29 13.26
N ASN A 230 -3.61 -1.50 12.29
CA ASN A 230 -3.91 -2.07 10.98
C ASN A 230 -3.44 -3.54 10.94
N ILE A 231 -4.34 -4.45 10.58
CA ILE A 231 -4.09 -5.90 10.55
C ILE A 231 -4.05 -6.36 9.09
N LEU A 232 -2.91 -6.89 8.66
CA LEU A 232 -2.63 -7.20 7.25
C LEU A 232 -2.10 -8.61 7.03
N VAL A 233 -2.37 -9.14 5.85
CA VAL A 233 -1.91 -10.45 5.40
C VAL A 233 -1.20 -10.27 4.05
N GLY A 234 0.12 -10.47 4.00
CA GLY A 234 0.95 -10.30 2.81
C GLY A 234 1.66 -8.94 2.70
N CYS A 235 2.06 -8.55 1.49
CA CYS A 235 2.84 -7.34 1.20
C CYS A 235 2.25 -6.44 0.09
N GLY A 236 2.89 -5.30 -0.21
CA GLY A 236 2.54 -4.41 -1.32
C GLY A 236 2.21 -2.99 -0.90
N GLY A 237 1.48 -2.25 -1.75
CA GLY A 237 1.16 -0.83 -1.52
C GLY A 237 0.38 -0.57 -0.23
N GLN A 238 -0.56 -1.46 0.13
CA GLN A 238 -1.32 -1.37 1.37
C GLN A 238 -0.44 -1.56 2.61
N PHE A 239 0.49 -2.52 2.58
CA PHE A 239 1.49 -2.71 3.64
C PHE A 239 2.34 -1.45 3.82
N CYS A 240 2.86 -0.88 2.74
CA CYS A 240 3.65 0.36 2.80
C CYS A 240 2.83 1.54 3.33
N THR A 241 1.58 1.66 2.91
CA THR A 241 0.66 2.72 3.38
C THR A 241 0.42 2.59 4.89
N CYS A 242 0.12 1.39 5.39
CA CYS A 242 -0.10 1.15 6.82
C CYS A 242 1.18 1.34 7.65
N LEU A 243 2.32 0.90 7.13
CA LEU A 243 3.62 1.05 7.78
C LEU A 243 3.97 2.52 7.99
N LEU A 244 3.74 3.36 6.97
CA LEU A 244 4.19 4.75 6.97
C LEU A 244 3.24 5.72 7.66
N PHE A 245 1.94 5.44 7.62
CA PHE A 245 0.91 6.35 8.13
C PHE A 245 0.14 5.82 9.34
N GLY A 246 0.16 4.50 9.59
CA GLY A 246 -0.55 3.90 10.70
C GLY A 246 0.09 4.20 12.06
N LYS A 247 -0.73 4.15 13.13
CA LYS A 247 -0.27 4.17 14.52
C LYS A 247 0.32 2.83 14.98
N GLY A 248 -0.18 1.74 14.40
CA GLY A 248 0.22 0.38 14.70
C GLY A 248 -0.09 -0.56 13.54
N LEU A 249 0.66 -1.66 13.48
CA LEU A 249 0.61 -2.64 12.40
C LEU A 249 0.83 -4.04 12.98
N ILE A 250 -0.04 -4.99 12.65
CA ILE A 250 0.24 -6.42 12.79
C ILE A 250 0.12 -7.05 11.42
N ASN A 251 1.20 -7.67 10.95
CA ASN A 251 1.27 -8.19 9.59
C ASN A 251 1.77 -9.63 9.57
N TYR A 252 1.05 -10.51 8.87
CA TYR A 252 1.52 -11.85 8.53
C TYR A 252 2.20 -11.85 7.16
N LYS A 253 3.42 -12.39 7.07
CA LYS A 253 4.20 -12.56 5.82
C LYS A 253 4.84 -13.95 5.77
N THR A 254 5.25 -14.37 4.57
CA THR A 254 6.15 -15.52 4.41
C THR A 254 7.61 -15.05 4.42
N THR A 255 8.54 -15.95 4.76
CA THR A 255 9.99 -15.65 4.78
C THR A 255 10.48 -15.13 3.43
N GLU A 256 10.00 -15.72 2.33
CA GLU A 256 10.35 -15.31 0.96
C GLU A 256 10.07 -13.82 0.70
N LEU A 257 8.98 -13.27 1.25
CA LEU A 257 8.68 -11.85 1.08
C LEU A 257 9.57 -10.93 1.93
N ILE A 258 10.11 -11.43 3.04
CA ILE A 258 11.08 -10.66 3.84
C ILE A 258 12.41 -10.59 3.07
N ASP A 259 12.82 -11.67 2.42
CA ASP A 259 14.06 -11.68 1.64
C ASP A 259 14.00 -10.69 0.46
N MET A 260 12.80 -10.48 -0.12
CA MET A 260 12.58 -9.49 -1.17
C MET A 260 12.56 -8.03 -0.67
N CYS A 261 12.29 -7.81 0.62
CA CYS A 261 12.20 -6.50 1.26
C CYS A 261 12.78 -6.61 2.67
N PRO A 262 14.12 -6.59 2.82
CA PRO A 262 14.79 -6.85 4.10
C PRO A 262 14.53 -5.69 5.06
N LEU A 263 13.46 -5.81 5.85
CA LEU A 263 13.05 -4.80 6.81
C LEU A 263 13.83 -4.95 8.11
N ASN A 264 14.18 -3.82 8.73
CA ASN A 264 14.69 -3.81 10.10
C ASN A 264 13.54 -4.05 11.09
N LEU A 265 13.27 -5.32 11.40
CA LEU A 265 12.16 -5.72 12.26
C LEU A 265 12.26 -5.14 13.68
N GLU A 266 13.47 -4.98 14.21
CA GLU A 266 13.68 -4.40 15.54
C GLU A 266 13.25 -2.92 15.59
N GLU A 267 13.57 -2.14 14.54
CA GLU A 267 13.12 -0.76 14.45
C GLU A 267 11.61 -0.66 14.22
N MET A 268 11.03 -1.58 13.44
CA MET A 268 9.59 -1.64 13.24
C MET A 268 8.84 -1.89 14.57
N GLU A 269 9.33 -2.80 15.41
CA GLU A 269 8.70 -3.09 16.69
C GLU A 269 8.67 -1.88 17.64
N LYS A 270 9.69 -0.99 17.56
CA LYS A 270 9.72 0.28 18.32
C LYS A 270 8.57 1.22 17.93
N ASP A 271 8.06 1.09 16.70
CA ASP A 271 6.94 1.86 16.15
C ASP A 271 5.60 1.08 16.20
N ASN A 272 5.46 0.09 17.11
CA ASN A 272 4.29 -0.80 17.22
C ASN A 272 3.94 -1.53 15.91
N CYS A 273 4.95 -1.85 15.10
CA CYS A 273 4.81 -2.58 13.84
C CYS A 273 5.37 -3.99 13.98
N TYR A 274 4.51 -4.98 14.04
CA TYR A 274 4.84 -6.38 14.22
C TYR A 274 4.72 -7.16 12.92
N VAL A 275 5.77 -7.86 12.51
CA VAL A 275 5.76 -8.76 11.35
C VAL A 275 5.94 -10.19 11.83
N MET A 276 4.95 -11.02 11.55
CA MET A 276 4.91 -12.43 11.94
C MET A 276 5.10 -13.32 10.73
N LEU A 277 5.95 -14.33 10.89
CA LEU A 277 6.21 -15.36 9.86
C LEU A 277 5.39 -16.64 10.05
N ASP A 278 4.71 -16.74 11.18
CA ASP A 278 3.84 -17.84 11.56
C ASP A 278 2.42 -17.30 11.73
N ILE A 279 1.45 -17.95 11.06
CA ILE A 279 0.06 -17.49 11.05
C ILE A 279 -0.62 -17.64 12.42
N PHE A 280 -0.23 -18.63 13.22
CA PHE A 280 -0.78 -18.81 14.55
C PHE A 280 -0.21 -17.77 15.51
N LYS A 281 1.09 -17.45 15.42
CA LYS A 281 1.68 -16.31 16.17
C LYS A 281 1.05 -14.98 15.79
N PHE A 282 0.71 -14.80 14.51
CA PHE A 282 -0.06 -13.65 14.04
C PHE A 282 -1.43 -13.57 14.74
N PHE A 283 -2.19 -14.67 14.80
CA PHE A 283 -3.46 -14.70 15.52
C PHE A 283 -3.32 -14.49 17.03
N GLU A 284 -2.30 -15.08 17.65
CA GLU A 284 -1.99 -14.90 19.07
C GLU A 284 -1.71 -13.43 19.38
N LYS A 285 -0.91 -12.74 18.56
CA LYS A 285 -0.62 -11.32 18.74
C LYS A 285 -1.88 -10.45 18.62
N ILE A 286 -2.76 -10.73 17.67
CA ILE A 286 -4.04 -10.01 17.56
C ILE A 286 -4.89 -10.22 18.82
N LYS A 287 -4.94 -11.46 19.34
CA LYS A 287 -5.70 -11.77 20.56
C LYS A 287 -5.10 -11.10 21.80
N GLU A 288 -3.78 -11.15 21.95
CA GLU A 288 -3.06 -10.53 23.07
C GLU A 288 -3.40 -9.04 23.18
N GLU A 289 -3.39 -8.33 22.06
CA GLU A 289 -3.58 -6.87 22.02
C GLU A 289 -5.05 -6.45 22.05
N TYR A 290 -5.94 -7.22 21.40
CA TYR A 290 -7.27 -6.74 21.05
C TYR A 290 -8.42 -7.67 21.41
N SER A 291 -8.18 -8.88 21.93
CA SER A 291 -9.29 -9.74 22.35
C SER A 291 -10.02 -9.15 23.57
N PHE A 292 -11.32 -9.38 23.62
CA PHE A 292 -12.11 -9.09 24.81
C PHE A 292 -11.80 -10.13 25.89
N GLN A 293 -10.96 -9.79 26.86
CA GLN A 293 -10.86 -10.55 28.09
C GLN A 293 -12.07 -10.19 28.96
N LYS A 294 -12.94 -11.15 29.26
CA LYS A 294 -13.88 -10.99 30.36
C LYS A 294 -13.05 -10.90 31.64
N GLU A 295 -13.04 -9.74 32.28
CA GLU A 295 -12.76 -9.65 33.72
C GLU A 295 -13.78 -10.48 34.50
#